data_AF-A0A7V1H975-F1
#
_entry.id   AF-A0A7V1H975-F1
#
_cell.length_a   1.000
_cell.length_b   1.000
_cell.length_c   1.000
_cell.angle_alpha   90.00
_cell.angle_beta   90.00
_cell.angle_gamma   90.00
#
_symmetry.space_group_name_H-M   'P 1'
#
loop_
_entity.id
_entity.type
_entity.pdbx_description
1 polymer ?
#
loop_
_entity_poly.entity_id
_entity_poly.type
_entity_poly.pdbx_seq_one_letter_code
_entity_poly.pdbx_strand_id
1 'polypeptide(L)'
;MRMVICALCRGEGLDPFDFLSPLSKCQACLGKGQVEVEEPLKQCAYCEGTGIQPYGARPMCVVCEGKGVVNIREPNEICPDCIGSGRAGDDGIPCLICKGKGAVAKKAFYKGK
;
A
#
# COMPACT_ATOMS: atom_id res chain seq x y z
N MET A 1 22.61 11.08 0.10
CA MET A 1 21.17 10.81 0.23
C MET A 1 20.43 11.70 -0.76
N ARG A 2 19.32 11.22 -1.33
CA ARG A 2 18.54 11.93 -2.33
C ARG A 2 17.08 11.97 -1.94
N MET A 3 16.46 13.14 -2.08
CA MET A 3 15.02 13.31 -1.95
C MET A 3 14.32 12.81 -3.22
N VAL A 4 13.31 11.98 -3.05
CA VAL A 4 12.44 11.51 -4.13
C VAL A 4 10.98 11.70 -3.75
N ILE A 5 10.12 11.83 -4.76
CA ILE A 5 8.66 11.88 -4.56
C ILE A 5 8.23 10.57 -3.88
N CYS A 6 7.40 10.69 -2.84
CA CYS A 6 6.84 9.53 -2.17
C CYS A 6 5.96 8.75 -3.16
N ALA A 7 6.34 7.53 -3.49
CA ALA A 7 5.62 6.73 -4.47
C ALA A 7 4.21 6.36 -4.00
N LEU A 8 4.04 6.06 -2.69
CA LEU A 8 2.76 5.69 -2.11
C LEU A 8 1.67 6.75 -2.35
N CYS A 9 1.91 8.00 -1.95
CA CYS A 9 0.95 9.10 -2.08
C CYS A 9 1.20 10.00 -3.30
N ARG A 10 2.14 9.63 -4.18
CA ARG A 10 2.49 10.36 -5.41
C ARG A 10 2.82 11.85 -5.20
N GLY A 11 3.29 12.22 -4.01
CA GLY A 11 3.64 13.60 -3.69
C GLY A 11 2.60 14.38 -2.90
N GLU A 12 1.38 13.88 -2.76
CA GLU A 12 0.28 14.62 -2.13
C GLU A 12 0.45 14.76 -0.61
N GLY A 13 1.13 13.80 0.02
CA GLY A 13 1.28 13.77 1.47
C GLY A 13 0.04 13.24 2.22
N LEU A 14 -1.06 12.94 1.54
CA LEU A 14 -2.23 12.28 2.10
C LEU A 14 -2.16 10.76 1.92
N ASP A 15 -2.81 10.01 2.80
CA ASP A 15 -2.97 8.57 2.65
C ASP A 15 -3.93 8.32 1.48
N PRO A 16 -3.50 7.62 0.41
CA PRO A 16 -4.29 7.50 -0.82
C PRO A 16 -5.45 6.51 -0.70
N PHE A 17 -5.66 5.92 0.48
CA PHE A 17 -6.64 4.87 0.73
C PHE A 17 -7.65 5.26 1.81
N ASP A 18 -7.59 6.51 2.29
CA ASP A 18 -8.53 7.07 3.27
C ASP A 18 -8.70 6.23 4.55
N PHE A 19 -7.69 5.43 4.93
CA PHE A 19 -7.83 4.34 5.90
C PHE A 19 -8.47 4.75 7.24
N LEU A 20 -8.18 5.96 7.73
CA LEU A 20 -8.86 6.55 8.91
C LEU A 20 -9.80 7.71 8.55
N SER A 21 -9.49 8.44 7.48
CA SER A 21 -10.23 9.61 6.99
C SER A 21 -9.58 10.13 5.70
N PRO A 22 -10.30 10.93 4.88
CA PRO A 22 -9.73 11.63 3.72
C PRO A 22 -8.63 12.65 4.03
N LEU A 23 -8.48 13.03 5.31
CA LEU A 23 -7.45 13.98 5.76
C LEU A 23 -6.24 13.27 6.37
N SER A 24 -6.20 11.95 6.32
CA SER A 24 -5.13 11.17 6.92
C SER A 24 -3.80 11.46 6.22
N LYS A 25 -2.75 11.71 6.99
CA LYS A 25 -1.41 11.89 6.42
C LYS A 25 -0.88 10.56 5.90
N CYS A 26 -0.16 10.62 4.79
CA CYS A 26 0.52 9.47 4.21
C CYS A 26 1.47 8.84 5.24
N GLN A 27 1.23 7.57 5.54
CA GLN A 27 2.02 6.76 6.46
C GLN A 27 3.50 6.57 6.07
N ALA A 28 3.86 6.75 4.78
CA ALA A 28 5.24 6.60 4.31
C ALA A 28 6.08 7.88 4.42
N CYS A 29 5.49 9.04 4.13
CA CYS A 29 6.20 10.33 4.15
C CYS A 29 5.76 11.26 5.29
N LEU A 30 4.78 10.84 6.10
CA LEU A 30 4.24 11.58 7.24
C LEU A 30 3.70 12.98 6.86
N GLY A 31 3.10 13.10 5.67
CA GLY A 31 2.56 14.37 5.18
C GLY A 31 3.52 15.19 4.31
N LYS A 32 4.79 14.77 4.15
CA LYS A 32 5.80 15.59 3.46
C LYS A 32 5.75 15.53 1.93
N GLY A 33 5.03 14.57 1.35
CA GLY A 33 5.03 14.29 -0.10
C GLY A 33 6.34 13.71 -0.66
N GLN A 34 7.44 13.76 0.10
CA GLN A 34 8.75 13.26 -0.33
C GLN A 34 9.42 12.42 0.75
N VAL A 35 10.35 11.56 0.32
CA VAL A 35 11.10 10.64 1.18
C VAL A 35 12.58 10.65 0.82
N GLU A 36 13.42 10.46 1.82
CA GLU A 36 14.87 10.35 1.63
C GLU A 36 15.29 8.90 1.33
N VAL A 37 16.12 8.74 0.31
CA VAL A 37 16.68 7.44 -0.12
C VAL A 37 18.20 7.57 -0.24
N GLU A 38 18.92 6.58 0.27
CA GLU A 38 20.37 6.51 0.14
C GLU A 38 20.79 6.22 -1.31
N GLU A 39 21.86 6.86 -1.77
CA GLU A 39 22.41 6.66 -3.10
C GLU A 39 23.54 5.62 -3.08
N PRO A 40 23.76 4.86 -4.18
CA PRO A 40 22.96 4.85 -5.40
C PRO A 40 21.60 4.20 -5.15
N LEU A 41 20.51 4.77 -5.67
CA LEU A 41 19.16 4.20 -5.52
C LEU A 41 18.75 3.42 -6.77
N LYS A 42 17.89 2.41 -6.60
CA LYS A 42 17.22 1.70 -7.70
C LYS A 42 15.72 1.59 -7.42
N GLN A 43 14.93 1.51 -8.48
CA GLN A 43 13.50 1.23 -8.36
C GLN A 43 13.28 -0.07 -7.59
N CYS A 44 12.28 -0.08 -6.70
CA CYS A 44 11.95 -1.26 -5.93
C CYS A 44 11.34 -2.30 -6.88
N ALA A 45 12.07 -3.38 -7.14
CA ALA A 45 11.60 -4.45 -8.02
C ALA A 45 10.38 -5.19 -7.45
N TYR A 46 10.23 -5.23 -6.13
CA TYR A 46 9.13 -5.95 -5.49
C TYR A 46 7.78 -5.28 -5.77
N CYS A 47 7.66 -3.96 -5.60
CA CYS A 47 6.44 -3.21 -5.92
C CYS A 47 6.47 -2.49 -7.26
N GLU A 48 7.47 -2.78 -8.09
CA GLU A 48 7.68 -2.15 -9.39
C GLU A 48 7.65 -0.60 -9.33
N GLY A 49 8.09 -0.02 -8.21
CA GLY A 49 8.12 1.43 -8.03
C GLY A 49 6.83 2.08 -7.54
N THR A 50 5.72 1.35 -7.45
CA THR A 50 4.43 1.92 -7.00
C THR A 50 4.44 2.37 -5.54
N GLY A 51 5.34 1.83 -4.72
CA GLY A 51 5.31 2.03 -3.27
C GLY A 51 4.18 1.28 -2.55
N ILE A 52 3.33 0.55 -3.27
CA ILE A 52 2.18 -0.19 -2.73
C ILE A 52 2.54 -1.68 -2.63
N GLN A 53 2.10 -2.37 -1.59
CA GLN A 53 2.35 -3.79 -1.40
C GLN A 53 1.63 -4.64 -2.45
N PRO A 54 2.35 -5.39 -3.30
CA PRO A 54 1.71 -6.30 -4.25
C PRO A 54 1.33 -7.63 -3.59
N TYR A 55 0.30 -8.28 -4.14
CA TYR A 55 -0.03 -9.71 -3.94
C TYR A 55 -0.43 -10.21 -2.54
N GLY A 56 -0.59 -9.42 -1.47
CA GLY A 56 -0.87 -10.09 -0.19
C GLY A 56 -1.04 -9.27 1.08
N ALA A 57 -1.78 -8.17 1.04
CA ALA A 57 -2.29 -7.58 2.27
C ALA A 57 -3.57 -6.76 2.07
N ARG A 58 -4.40 -7.10 1.06
CA ARG A 58 -5.75 -6.54 1.03
C ARG A 58 -6.45 -7.06 2.27
N PRO A 59 -6.83 -6.20 3.22
CA PRO A 59 -7.59 -6.64 4.37
C PRO A 59 -8.84 -7.36 3.86
N MET A 60 -9.23 -8.44 4.52
CA MET A 60 -10.56 -9.01 4.27
C MET A 60 -11.60 -7.91 4.53
N CYS A 61 -12.67 -7.88 3.75
CA CYS A 61 -13.78 -6.98 4.06
C CYS A 61 -14.31 -7.37 5.44
N VAL A 62 -14.16 -6.47 6.42
CA VAL A 62 -14.53 -6.74 7.82
C VAL A 62 -16.03 -6.91 8.00
N VAL A 63 -16.83 -6.32 7.10
CA VAL A 63 -18.30 -6.40 7.13
C VAL A 63 -18.82 -7.78 6.75
N CYS A 64 -18.23 -8.41 5.72
CA CYS A 64 -18.61 -9.77 5.32
C CYS A 64 -17.63 -10.84 5.80
N GLU A 65 -16.64 -10.47 6.61
CA GLU A 65 -15.54 -11.34 7.03
C GLU A 65 -14.89 -12.09 5.85
N GLY A 66 -14.71 -11.41 4.72
CA GLY A 66 -14.11 -12.00 3.54
C GLY A 66 -15.01 -12.90 2.70
N LYS A 67 -16.28 -13.10 3.08
CA LYS A 67 -17.22 -14.00 2.39
C LYS A 67 -17.81 -13.41 1.11
N GLY A 68 -17.76 -12.09 0.95
CA GLY A 68 -18.41 -11.37 -0.17
C GLY A 68 -19.92 -11.24 -0.04
N VAL A 69 -20.53 -11.83 0.99
CA VAL A 69 -21.98 -11.79 1.25
C VAL A 69 -22.27 -11.48 2.71
N VAL A 70 -23.41 -10.86 2.97
CA VAL A 70 -23.98 -10.61 4.29
C VAL A 70 -25.24 -11.47 4.46
N ASN A 71 -25.57 -11.83 5.71
CA ASN A 71 -26.57 -12.82 6.14
C ASN A 71 -26.09 -14.28 6.21
N ILE A 72 -26.46 -14.96 7.31
CA ILE A 72 -26.14 -16.39 7.58
C ILE A 72 -27.32 -17.30 7.19
N ARG A 73 -28.52 -16.73 7.04
CA ARG A 73 -29.75 -17.44 6.68
C ARG A 73 -30.20 -16.96 5.30
N GLU A 74 -30.69 -17.90 4.49
CA GLU A 74 -31.09 -17.61 3.13
C GLU A 74 -32.28 -16.62 3.07
N PRO A 75 -32.29 -15.71 2.07
CA PRO A 75 -31.28 -15.55 1.03
C PRO A 75 -30.04 -14.74 1.50
N ASN A 76 -28.86 -15.16 1.06
CA ASN A 76 -27.64 -14.36 1.24
C ASN A 76 -27.68 -13.14 0.31
N GLU A 77 -27.24 -11.98 0.81
CA GLU A 77 -27.17 -10.74 0.03
C GLU A 77 -25.72 -10.41 -0.30
N ILE A 78 -25.45 -9.89 -1.50
CA ILE A 78 -24.11 -9.43 -1.87
C ILE A 78 -23.71 -8.31 -0.90
N CYS A 79 -22.50 -8.41 -0.33
CA CYS A 79 -21.99 -7.40 0.58
C CYS A 79 -21.84 -6.06 -0.16
N PRO A 80 -22.55 -4.99 0.28
CA PRO A 80 -22.53 -3.71 -0.42
C PRO A 80 -21.17 -3.02 -0.36
N ASP A 81 -20.41 -3.23 0.71
CA ASP A 81 -19.11 -2.58 0.94
C ASP A 81 -18.01 -3.09 0.02
N CYS A 82 -17.99 -4.40 -0.23
CA CYS A 82 -16.97 -5.02 -1.07
C CYS A 82 -17.49 -5.45 -2.45
N ILE A 83 -18.79 -5.24 -2.71
CA ILE A 83 -19.47 -5.58 -3.96
C ILE A 83 -19.19 -7.05 -4.35
N GLY A 84 -19.25 -7.95 -3.36
CA GLY A 84 -19.02 -9.38 -3.57
C GLY A 84 -17.55 -9.82 -3.58
N SER A 85 -16.58 -8.90 -3.54
CA SER A 85 -15.16 -9.27 -3.65
C SER A 85 -14.59 -9.94 -2.39
N GLY A 86 -15.24 -9.78 -1.24
CA GLY A 86 -14.72 -10.20 0.07
C GLY A 86 -13.48 -9.42 0.51
N ARG A 87 -13.12 -8.34 -0.17
CA ARG A 87 -11.91 -7.57 0.10
C ARG A 87 -12.29 -6.17 0.54
N ALA A 88 -11.63 -5.66 1.57
CA ALA A 88 -11.64 -4.24 1.85
C ALA A 88 -10.98 -3.54 0.63
N GLY A 89 -11.54 -2.41 0.19
CA GLY A 89 -11.49 -1.85 -1.17
C GLY A 89 -10.12 -1.73 -1.86
N ASP A 90 -9.75 -0.54 -2.31
CA ASP A 90 -8.44 -0.28 -2.91
C ASP A 90 -7.36 -0.06 -1.83
N ASP A 91 -7.54 -0.64 -0.64
CA ASP A 91 -6.80 -0.42 0.59
C ASP A 91 -5.38 -0.99 0.49
N GLY A 92 -4.50 -0.27 -0.18
CA GLY A 92 -3.10 -0.62 -0.27
C GLY A 92 -2.39 -0.34 1.06
N ILE A 93 -1.58 -1.29 1.54
CA ILE A 93 -0.57 -0.94 2.55
C ILE A 93 0.72 -0.52 1.85
N PRO A 94 1.60 0.25 2.51
CA PRO A 94 2.91 0.57 1.97
C PRO A 94 3.68 -0.72 1.68
N CYS A 95 4.36 -0.76 0.54
CA CYS A 95 5.24 -1.87 0.19
C CYS A 95 6.21 -2.13 1.34
N LEU A 96 6.22 -3.35 1.87
CA LEU A 96 7.02 -3.68 3.07
C LEU A 96 8.53 -3.65 2.79
N ILE A 97 8.93 -3.82 1.53
CA ILE A 97 10.33 -3.82 1.10
C ILE A 97 10.89 -2.39 1.01
N CYS A 98 10.16 -1.46 0.38
CA CYS A 98 10.62 -0.07 0.23
C CYS A 98 9.96 0.91 1.21
N LYS A 99 9.04 0.45 2.06
CA LYS A 99 8.28 1.26 3.02
C LYS A 99 7.52 2.43 2.37
N GLY A 100 6.90 2.19 1.22
CA GLY A 100 6.17 3.23 0.47
C GLY A 100 7.02 4.13 -0.42
N LYS A 101 8.35 4.00 -0.40
CA LYS A 101 9.25 4.90 -1.12
C LYS A 101 9.31 4.68 -2.64
N GLY A 102 8.93 3.50 -3.12
CA GLY A 102 9.05 3.11 -4.54
C GLY A 102 10.50 2.84 -5.00
N ALA A 103 11.50 3.19 -4.20
CA ALA A 103 12.90 2.92 -4.45
C ALA A 103 13.59 2.37 -3.21
N VAL A 104 14.69 1.66 -3.42
CA VAL A 104 15.58 1.16 -2.37
C VAL A 104 17.01 1.57 -2.68
N ALA A 105 17.84 1.69 -1.66
CA ALA A 105 19.28 1.80 -1.85
C ALA A 105 19.76 0.57 -2.62
N LYS A 106 20.49 0.78 -3.71
CA LYS A 106 21.26 -0.26 -4.38
C LYS A 106 22.39 -0.60 -3.42
N LYS A 107 22.15 -1.58 -2.54
CA LYS A 107 23.25 -2.27 -1.87
C LYS A 107 24.22 -2.69 -2.98
N ALA A 108 25.47 -2.26 -2.89
CA ALA A 108 26.52 -2.77 -3.74
C ALA A 108 26.58 -4.28 -3.50
N PHE A 109 25.90 -5.06 -4.33
CA PHE A 109 26.05 -6.49 -4.37
C PHE A 109 27.48 -6.75 -4.86
N TYR A 110 28.36 -7.23 -3.97
CA TYR A 110 29.46 -8.20 -4.20
C TYR A 110 30.23 -8.41 -2.87
N LYS A 111 30.66 -9.60 -2.42
CA LYS A 111 31.04 -10.85 -3.09
C LYS A 111 30.42 -12.06 -2.37
N GLY A 112 29.98 -13.04 -3.16
CA GLY A 112 29.85 -14.42 -2.68
C GLY A 112 31.19 -14.89 -2.10
N LYS A 113 31.12 -15.68 -1.04
CA LYS A 113 32.23 -16.53 -0.62
C LYS A 113 32.39 -17.66 -1.63
#